data_AF-A0A955T527-F1
#
_entry.id   AF-A0A955T527-F1
#
_cell.length_a   1.000
_cell.length_b   1.000
_cell.length_c   1.000
_cell.angle_alpha   90.00
_cell.angle_beta   90.00
_cell.angle_gamma   90.00
#
_symmetry.space_group_name_H-M   'P 1'
#
loop_
_entity.id
_entity.type
_entity.pdbx_description
1 polymer ?
#
loop_
_entity_poly.entity_id
_entity_poly.type
_entity_poly.pdbx_seq_one_letter_code
_entity_poly.pdbx_strand_id
1 'polypeptide(L)'
;MLALIERCLPPETESIKDREIEKKSLPQRFIQGMEPWVFLPSAAAVILFVAFGALFTDTARSMFQALQDGIVETMGWFYILSTTLLLVFVVWLMFSRFGRIRLGGEDSRPEFGYLTWFCMLLSAGMGIGIVFFGAAEPLLHYIDPPNAEGRTPQAIREAMRFTFFHWGLHPWAVYSALALPLAYFHFRHKLPLAPRSLLYPLLGERIHGAPGHAVDVLCTVGTLFGVATSLGLGAIQVNGGFNRLFGMPQGTGSQLLLIAGITVVATISVVSGLHKGIRLLSEFNIGLSVLIFLFVLIAGPTVFILELFLEGLGHYLQTLPYTSLHINPGTSGEWRAEWTLFYWSWWISWSPFVGV
;
A
#
# COMPACT_ATOMS: atom_id res chain seq x y z
N MET A 1 -5.62 -27.50 -14.24
CA MET A 1 -5.66 -26.11 -13.74
C MET A 1 -4.72 -25.21 -14.56
N LEU A 2 -3.44 -25.57 -14.73
CA LEU A 2 -2.48 -24.86 -15.61
C LEU A 2 -2.91 -24.77 -17.10
N ALA A 3 -3.44 -25.85 -17.68
CA ALA A 3 -3.91 -25.84 -19.08
C ALA A 3 -5.22 -25.06 -19.32
N LEU A 4 -5.95 -24.69 -18.25
CA LEU A 4 -7.16 -23.87 -18.35
C LEU A 4 -6.84 -22.38 -18.27
N ILE A 5 -5.73 -22.00 -17.62
CA ILE A 5 -5.27 -20.60 -17.53
C ILE A 5 -4.62 -20.16 -18.86
N GLU A 6 -3.86 -21.03 -19.53
CA GLU A 6 -3.29 -20.75 -20.86
C GLU A 6 -4.36 -20.56 -21.96
N ARG A 7 -5.56 -21.15 -21.80
CA ARG A 7 -6.68 -21.01 -22.75
C ARG A 7 -7.58 -19.80 -22.49
N CYS A 8 -7.43 -19.14 -21.34
CA CYS A 8 -8.20 -17.94 -20.99
C CYS A 8 -7.43 -16.63 -21.25
N LEU A 9 -6.15 -16.71 -21.59
CA LEU A 9 -5.44 -15.59 -22.20
C LEU A 9 -5.92 -15.47 -23.66
N PRO A 10 -6.38 -14.29 -24.12
CA PRO A 10 -6.69 -14.11 -25.53
C PRO A 10 -5.46 -14.49 -26.38
N PRO A 11 -5.64 -15.19 -27.51
CA PRO A 11 -4.56 -15.46 -28.43
C PRO A 11 -4.06 -14.12 -29.00
N GLU A 12 -2.76 -13.87 -28.88
CA GLU A 12 -2.02 -12.82 -29.60
C GLU A 12 -2.76 -11.48 -29.75
N THR A 13 -2.82 -10.71 -28.67
CA THR A 13 -2.89 -9.23 -28.77
C THR A 13 -1.55 -8.61 -28.41
N GLU A 14 -0.45 -9.19 -28.90
CA GLU A 14 0.70 -8.37 -29.31
C GLU A 14 0.18 -7.57 -30.51
N SER A 15 -0.42 -6.42 -30.22
CA SER A 15 -1.14 -5.68 -31.23
C SER A 15 -0.14 -5.12 -32.24
N ILE A 16 -0.57 -4.88 -33.47
CA ILE A 16 0.25 -4.28 -34.53
C ILE A 16 1.01 -3.02 -34.05
N LYS A 17 0.52 -2.31 -33.02
CA LYS A 17 1.22 -1.19 -32.36
C LYS A 17 2.55 -1.59 -31.71
N ASP A 18 2.63 -2.75 -31.06
CA ASP A 18 3.84 -3.19 -30.36
C ASP A 18 4.97 -3.47 -31.37
N ARG A 19 4.63 -4.04 -32.52
CA ARG A 19 5.53 -4.24 -33.67
C ARG A 19 5.92 -2.95 -34.40
N GLU A 20 5.12 -1.88 -34.30
CA GLU A 20 5.48 -0.54 -34.81
C GLU A 20 6.37 0.24 -33.84
N ILE A 21 6.20 0.06 -32.52
CA ILE A 21 7.04 0.65 -31.48
C ILE A 21 8.46 0.07 -31.58
N GLU A 22 8.60 -1.26 -31.63
CA GLU A 22 9.25 -1.96 -32.76
C GLU A 22 10.36 -1.28 -33.56
N LYS A 23 9.95 -0.32 -34.39
CA LYS A 23 10.78 0.25 -35.45
C LYS A 23 11.26 1.66 -35.16
N LYS A 24 10.92 2.22 -33.98
CA LYS A 24 11.26 3.59 -33.58
C LYS A 24 12.57 3.65 -32.80
N SER A 25 13.28 4.78 -32.91
CA SER A 25 14.52 4.99 -32.16
C SER A 25 14.27 4.99 -30.65
N LEU A 26 15.26 4.58 -29.84
CA LEU A 26 15.17 4.52 -28.38
C LEU A 26 14.54 5.77 -27.73
N PRO A 27 14.89 7.02 -28.14
CA PRO A 27 14.25 8.23 -27.61
C PRO A 27 12.76 8.34 -27.96
N GLN A 28 12.36 7.93 -29.17
CA GLN A 28 10.96 7.97 -29.61
C GLN A 28 10.10 6.93 -28.89
N ARG A 29 10.66 5.76 -28.59
CA ARG A 29 9.98 4.76 -27.74
C ARG A 29 9.78 5.27 -26.31
N PHE A 30 10.80 5.92 -25.76
CA PHE A 30 10.76 6.46 -24.40
C PHE A 30 9.70 7.58 -24.25
N ILE A 31 9.60 8.46 -25.25
CA ILE A 31 8.63 9.56 -25.27
C ILE A 31 7.20 9.06 -25.54
N GLN A 32 7.01 7.97 -26.30
CA GLN A 32 5.66 7.46 -26.60
C GLN A 32 5.04 6.64 -25.46
N GLY A 33 5.84 6.04 -24.58
CA GLY A 33 5.35 5.25 -23.44
C GLY A 33 5.07 6.05 -22.16
N MET A 34 5.23 7.38 -22.21
CA MET A 34 5.32 8.22 -21.02
C MET A 34 4.59 9.54 -21.24
N GLU A 35 3.80 9.99 -20.25
CA GLU A 35 3.25 11.34 -20.25
C GLU A 35 4.31 12.33 -19.73
N PRO A 36 4.95 13.17 -20.59
CA PRO A 36 6.11 13.95 -20.19
C PRO A 36 5.78 14.99 -19.11
N TRP A 37 4.56 15.53 -19.15
CA TRP A 37 4.04 16.50 -18.18
C TRP A 37 3.80 15.91 -16.80
N VAL A 38 3.82 14.59 -16.66
CA VAL A 38 3.74 13.89 -15.37
C VAL A 38 5.12 13.38 -14.98
N PHE A 39 5.83 12.72 -15.89
CA PHE A 39 7.11 12.10 -15.58
C PHE A 39 8.19 13.10 -15.20
N LEU A 40 8.41 14.15 -16.00
CA LEU A 40 9.52 15.08 -15.77
C LEU A 40 9.35 15.84 -14.45
N PRO A 41 8.16 16.41 -14.11
CA PRO A 41 7.97 17.05 -12.81
C PRO A 41 8.08 16.06 -11.64
N SER A 42 7.55 14.84 -11.78
CA SER A 42 7.66 13.83 -10.73
C SER A 42 9.10 13.42 -10.47
N ALA A 43 9.86 13.14 -11.54
CA ALA A 43 11.28 12.78 -11.45
C ALA A 43 12.11 13.94 -10.85
N ALA A 44 11.86 15.17 -11.29
CA ALA A 44 12.52 16.35 -10.74
C ALA A 44 12.22 16.52 -9.24
N ALA A 45 10.95 16.41 -8.83
CA ALA A 45 10.56 16.49 -7.43
C ALA A 45 11.25 15.43 -6.56
N VAL A 46 11.29 14.18 -7.04
CA VAL A 46 11.93 13.06 -6.32
C VAL A 46 13.45 13.24 -6.25
N ILE A 47 14.11 13.61 -7.35
CA ILE A 47 15.56 13.83 -7.37
C ILE A 47 15.93 14.99 -6.44
N LEU A 48 15.21 16.10 -6.48
CA LEU A 48 15.45 17.24 -5.60
C LEU A 48 15.23 16.88 -4.13
N PHE A 49 14.18 16.10 -3.82
CA PHE A 49 13.92 15.62 -2.47
C PHE A 49 15.07 14.73 -1.96
N VAL A 50 15.49 13.75 -2.77
CA VAL A 50 16.59 12.83 -2.43
C VAL A 50 17.91 13.59 -2.26
N ALA A 51 18.21 14.52 -3.18
CA ALA A 51 19.40 15.37 -3.10
C ALA A 51 19.39 16.22 -1.83
N PHE A 52 18.24 16.81 -1.48
CA PHE A 52 18.10 17.59 -0.24
C PHE A 52 18.33 16.71 1.01
N GLY A 53 17.68 15.55 1.09
CA GLY A 53 17.85 14.64 2.23
C GLY A 53 19.27 14.06 2.36
N ALA A 54 19.95 13.81 1.23
CA ALA A 54 21.30 13.26 1.21
C ALA A 54 22.39 14.31 1.49
N LEU A 55 22.22 15.54 1.01
CA LEU A 55 23.21 16.61 1.16
C LEU A 55 23.03 17.43 2.45
N PHE A 56 21.80 17.51 2.96
CA PHE A 56 21.44 18.33 4.13
C PHE A 56 20.70 17.51 5.20
N THR A 57 21.21 16.32 5.54
CA THR A 57 20.50 15.34 6.38
C THR A 57 19.98 15.87 7.72
N ASP A 58 20.78 16.63 8.48
CA ASP A 58 20.33 17.14 9.79
C ASP A 58 19.23 18.19 9.65
N THR A 59 19.37 19.10 8.68
CA THR A 59 18.35 20.11 8.35
C THR A 59 17.07 19.44 7.82
N ALA A 60 17.21 18.44 6.96
CA ALA A 60 16.07 17.69 6.44
C ALA A 60 15.33 16.97 7.57
N ARG A 61 16.05 16.32 8.49
CA ARG A 61 15.46 15.66 9.66
C ARG A 61 14.67 16.64 10.53
N SER A 62 15.26 17.77 10.91
CA SER A 62 14.59 18.74 11.78
C SER A 62 13.38 19.37 11.09
N MET A 63 13.49 19.69 9.81
CA MET A 63 12.38 20.24 9.03
C MET A 63 11.24 19.24 8.84
N PHE A 64 11.55 17.98 8.52
CA PHE A 64 10.52 16.93 8.37
C PHE A 64 9.85 16.60 9.69
N GLN A 65 10.59 16.57 10.80
CA GLN A 65 10.00 16.40 12.14
C GLN A 65 9.04 17.54 12.46
N ALA A 66 9.47 18.80 12.30
CA ALA A 66 8.62 19.96 12.57
C ALA A 66 7.37 19.99 11.67
N LEU A 67 7.50 19.60 10.40
CA LEU A 67 6.36 19.46 9.49
C LEU A 67 5.41 18.35 9.93
N GLN A 68 5.93 17.18 10.31
CA GLN A 68 5.14 16.07 10.81
C GLN A 68 4.37 16.48 12.07
N ASP A 69 5.05 17.08 13.05
CA ASP A 69 4.44 17.52 14.31
C ASP A 69 3.32 18.52 14.04
N GLY A 70 3.55 19.51 13.16
CA GLY A 70 2.54 20.49 12.76
C GLY A 70 1.33 19.87 12.07
N ILE A 71 1.53 18.88 11.19
CA ILE A 71 0.43 18.15 10.53
C ILE A 71 -0.35 17.32 11.55
N VAL A 72 0.33 16.62 12.44
CA VAL A 72 -0.29 15.79 13.49
C VAL A 72 -1.15 16.65 14.41
N GLU A 73 -0.63 17.78 14.85
CA GLU A 73 -1.31 18.70 15.76
C GLU A 73 -2.55 19.34 15.11
N THR A 74 -2.41 19.83 13.87
CA THR A 74 -3.47 20.61 13.22
C THR A 74 -4.46 19.77 12.41
N MET A 75 -3.99 18.71 11.76
CA MET A 75 -4.73 17.90 10.79
C MET A 75 -4.99 16.46 11.26
N GLY A 76 -4.54 16.04 12.44
CA GLY A 76 -4.76 14.67 12.92
C GLY A 76 -6.24 14.25 12.91
N TRP A 77 -7.15 15.16 13.29
CA TRP A 77 -8.60 14.92 13.22
C TRP A 77 -9.10 14.68 11.78
N PHE A 78 -8.49 15.35 10.80
CA PHE A 78 -8.87 15.25 9.39
C PHE A 78 -8.49 13.87 8.83
N TYR A 79 -7.36 13.30 9.22
CA TYR A 79 -6.98 11.94 8.85
C TYR A 79 -7.96 10.90 9.42
N ILE A 80 -8.31 11.02 10.70
CA ILE A 80 -9.26 10.13 11.38
C ILE A 80 -10.64 10.21 10.72
N LEU A 81 -11.13 11.44 10.48
CA LEU A 81 -12.42 11.65 9.84
C LEU A 81 -12.43 11.13 8.41
N SER A 82 -11.39 11.43 7.62
CA SER A 82 -11.32 11.04 6.21
C SER A 82 -11.30 9.52 6.04
N THR A 83 -10.45 8.81 6.80
CA THR A 83 -10.37 7.34 6.72
C THR A 83 -11.67 6.67 7.19
N THR A 84 -12.32 7.21 8.22
CA THR A 84 -13.63 6.74 8.68
C THR A 84 -14.73 6.99 7.64
N LEU A 85 -14.77 8.18 7.04
CA LEU A 85 -15.75 8.51 6.01
C LEU A 85 -15.56 7.65 4.76
N LEU A 86 -14.33 7.33 4.37
CA LEU A 86 -14.05 6.41 3.27
C LEU A 86 -14.56 5.00 3.58
N LEU A 87 -14.39 4.51 4.81
CA LEU A 87 -14.98 3.24 5.25
C LEU A 87 -16.50 3.25 5.15
N VAL A 88 -17.14 4.27 5.72
CA VAL A 88 -18.61 4.42 5.64
C VAL A 88 -19.07 4.50 4.18
N PHE A 89 -18.35 5.24 3.32
CA PHE A 89 -18.66 5.40 1.90
C PHE A 89 -18.58 4.07 1.13
N VAL A 90 -17.52 3.29 1.32
CA VAL A 90 -17.36 1.98 0.65
C VAL A 90 -18.42 0.99 1.13
N VAL A 91 -18.71 0.95 2.43
CA VAL A 91 -19.79 0.11 2.98
C VAL A 91 -21.14 0.54 2.42
N TRP A 92 -21.42 1.84 2.35
CA TRP A 92 -22.63 2.36 1.73
C TRP A 92 -22.72 1.97 0.24
N LEU A 93 -21.63 2.13 -0.53
CA LEU A 93 -21.60 1.72 -1.93
C LEU A 93 -21.97 0.24 -2.11
N MET A 94 -21.38 -0.62 -1.27
CA MET A 94 -21.61 -2.07 -1.27
C MET A 94 -23.09 -2.43 -1.07
N PHE A 95 -23.80 -1.76 -0.15
CA PHE A 95 -25.22 -2.04 0.12
C PHE A 95 -26.20 -1.19 -0.69
N SER A 96 -25.74 -0.14 -1.36
CA SER A 96 -26.57 0.72 -2.19
C SER A 96 -26.89 0.10 -3.56
N ARG A 97 -27.75 0.78 -4.33
CA ARG A 97 -27.99 0.44 -5.75
C ARG A 97 -26.73 0.45 -6.62
N PHE A 98 -25.69 1.18 -6.21
CA PHE A 98 -24.45 1.32 -6.98
C PHE A 98 -23.60 0.05 -6.93
N GLY A 99 -23.70 -0.77 -5.88
CA GLY A 99 -22.99 -2.06 -5.78
C GLY A 99 -23.41 -3.09 -6.84
N ARG A 100 -24.52 -2.86 -7.56
CA ARG A 100 -24.97 -3.70 -8.68
C ARG A 100 -24.36 -3.31 -10.03
N ILE A 101 -23.66 -2.19 -10.09
CA ILE A 101 -23.06 -1.68 -11.32
C ILE A 101 -21.83 -2.52 -11.65
N ARG A 102 -21.78 -3.07 -12.87
CA ARG A 102 -20.58 -3.74 -13.38
C ARG A 102 -19.52 -2.72 -13.78
N LEU A 103 -18.28 -3.00 -13.39
CA LEU A 103 -17.08 -2.23 -13.74
C LEU A 103 -16.66 -2.56 -15.17
N GLY A 104 -17.46 -2.12 -16.13
CA GLY A 104 -17.33 -2.41 -17.56
C GLY A 104 -18.65 -2.14 -18.28
N GLY A 105 -18.79 -2.68 -19.50
CA GLY A 105 -20.07 -2.68 -20.21
C GLY A 105 -21.13 -3.55 -19.53
N GLU A 106 -22.40 -3.42 -19.91
CA GLU A 106 -23.51 -4.17 -19.29
C GLU A 106 -23.34 -5.70 -19.41
N ASP A 107 -22.75 -6.14 -20.52
CA ASP A 107 -22.46 -7.53 -20.81
C ASP A 107 -21.08 -8.00 -20.36
N SER A 108 -20.28 -7.14 -19.72
CA SER A 108 -18.96 -7.58 -19.24
C SER A 108 -19.09 -8.72 -18.22
N ARG A 109 -18.13 -9.64 -18.29
CA ARG A 109 -17.96 -10.75 -17.36
C ARG A 109 -16.55 -10.65 -16.73
N PRO A 110 -16.37 -11.12 -15.49
CA PRO A 110 -15.03 -11.15 -14.88
C PRO A 110 -14.06 -11.94 -15.74
N GLU A 111 -12.86 -11.38 -15.95
CA GLU A 111 -11.79 -12.06 -16.70
C GLU A 111 -11.19 -13.22 -15.90
N PHE A 112 -11.20 -13.11 -14.56
CA PHE A 112 -10.67 -14.10 -13.64
C PHE A 112 -11.79 -14.74 -12.82
N GLY A 113 -11.62 -16.03 -12.50
CA GLY A 113 -12.45 -16.70 -11.51
C GLY A 113 -12.28 -16.09 -10.12
N TYR A 114 -13.30 -16.16 -9.28
CA TYR A 114 -13.33 -15.51 -7.97
C TYR A 114 -12.14 -15.87 -7.07
N LEU A 115 -11.78 -17.15 -7.00
CA LEU A 115 -10.63 -17.61 -6.20
C LEU A 115 -9.31 -17.02 -6.70
N THR A 116 -9.08 -17.03 -8.02
CA THR A 116 -7.89 -16.45 -8.63
C THR A 116 -7.80 -14.94 -8.35
N TRP A 117 -8.91 -14.21 -8.53
CA TRP A 117 -8.99 -12.79 -8.24
C TRP A 117 -8.70 -12.49 -6.76
N PHE A 118 -9.29 -13.26 -5.84
CA PHE A 118 -9.06 -13.11 -4.41
C PHE A 118 -7.59 -13.36 -4.03
N CYS A 119 -6.98 -14.42 -4.59
CA CYS A 119 -5.57 -14.70 -4.39
C CYS A 119 -4.69 -13.56 -4.94
N MET A 120 -4.99 -13.01 -6.12
CA MET A 120 -4.27 -11.88 -6.70
C MET A 120 -4.34 -10.64 -5.79
N LEU A 121 -5.52 -10.34 -5.25
CA LEU A 121 -5.73 -9.22 -4.33
C LEU A 121 -4.89 -9.36 -3.05
N LEU A 122 -4.92 -10.54 -2.43
CA LEU A 122 -4.08 -10.81 -1.25
C LEU A 122 -2.59 -10.71 -1.58
N SER A 123 -2.18 -11.22 -2.74
CA SER A 123 -0.77 -11.21 -3.14
C SER A 123 -0.24 -9.82 -3.44
N ALA A 124 -1.09 -8.94 -3.97
CA ALA A 124 -0.73 -7.55 -4.29
C ALA A 124 -0.71 -6.66 -3.04
N GLY A 125 -1.64 -6.88 -2.09
CA GLY A 125 -1.77 -6.06 -0.88
C GLY A 125 -0.89 -6.51 0.30
N MET A 126 -0.47 -7.78 0.36
CA MET A 126 0.34 -8.30 1.47
C MET A 126 1.83 -8.05 1.22
N GLY A 127 2.33 -6.93 1.73
CA GLY A 127 3.73 -6.50 1.59
C GLY A 127 4.62 -6.75 2.82
N ILE A 128 5.80 -6.12 2.79
CA ILE A 128 6.80 -6.09 3.88
C ILE A 128 6.17 -5.69 5.22
N GLY A 129 5.18 -4.79 5.18
CA GLY A 129 4.52 -4.28 6.36
C GLY A 129 3.92 -5.37 7.26
N ILE A 130 3.32 -6.43 6.71
CA ILE A 130 2.74 -7.52 7.50
C ILE A 130 3.83 -8.37 8.17
N VAL A 131 4.95 -8.60 7.50
CA VAL A 131 6.06 -9.38 8.05
C VAL A 131 6.81 -8.58 9.13
N PHE A 132 6.87 -7.24 9.00
CA PHE A 132 7.48 -6.37 9.99
C PHE A 132 6.55 -6.11 11.18
N PHE A 133 5.41 -5.46 10.93
CA PHE A 133 4.49 -5.01 11.96
C PHE A 133 3.55 -6.10 12.47
N GLY A 134 3.34 -7.19 11.72
CA GLY A 134 2.51 -8.30 12.20
C GLY A 134 3.03 -8.95 13.49
N ALA A 135 4.34 -8.90 13.73
CA ALA A 135 4.94 -9.28 15.01
C ALA A 135 5.23 -8.07 15.90
N ALA A 136 5.78 -6.99 15.34
CA ALA A 136 6.26 -5.86 16.13
C ALA A 136 5.13 -5.04 16.76
N GLU A 137 4.09 -4.70 16.00
CA GLU A 137 3.00 -3.83 16.47
C GLU A 137 2.22 -4.39 17.65
N PRO A 138 1.65 -5.62 17.61
CA PRO A 138 0.91 -6.13 18.76
C PRO A 138 1.81 -6.31 19.99
N LEU A 139 3.10 -6.60 19.81
CA LEU A 139 4.04 -6.68 20.92
C LEU A 139 4.33 -5.30 21.53
N LEU A 140 4.54 -4.28 20.69
CA LEU A 140 4.80 -2.91 21.14
C LEU A 140 3.57 -2.32 21.83
N HIS A 141 2.37 -2.53 21.28
CA HIS A 141 1.13 -2.13 21.94
C HIS A 141 0.86 -2.91 23.24
N TYR A 142 1.33 -4.15 23.35
CA TYR A 142 1.24 -4.88 24.62
C TYR A 142 2.18 -4.28 25.69
N ILE A 143 3.36 -3.82 25.28
CA ILE A 143 4.35 -3.22 26.18
C ILE A 143 3.94 -1.81 26.62
N ASP A 144 3.43 -1.00 25.70
CA ASP A 144 3.08 0.40 25.93
C ASP A 144 1.77 0.77 25.18
N PRO A 145 0.61 0.32 25.69
CA PRO A 145 -0.69 0.66 25.11
C PRO A 145 -1.11 2.09 25.51
N PRO A 146 -1.92 2.77 24.67
CA PRO A 146 -2.30 4.16 24.94
C PRO A 146 -3.31 4.30 26.10
N ASN A 147 -4.10 3.26 26.41
CA ASN A 147 -5.22 3.36 27.35
C ASN A 147 -5.21 2.25 28.43
N ALA A 148 -4.08 1.58 28.65
CA ALA A 148 -3.95 0.52 29.64
C ALA A 148 -2.56 0.53 30.29
N GLU A 149 -2.41 -0.19 31.41
CA GLU A 149 -1.08 -0.50 31.93
C GLU A 149 -0.42 -1.56 31.05
N GLY A 150 0.81 -1.29 30.61
CA GLY A 150 1.59 -2.21 29.79
C GLY A 150 1.84 -3.55 30.46
N ARG A 151 1.98 -4.60 29.65
CA ARG A 151 2.24 -5.98 30.07
C ARG A 151 1.14 -6.60 30.97
N THR A 152 -0.10 -6.15 30.81
CA THR A 152 -1.26 -6.68 31.54
C THR A 152 -2.23 -7.45 30.62
N PRO A 153 -3.13 -8.29 31.15
CA PRO A 153 -4.17 -8.92 30.34
C PRO A 153 -5.06 -7.92 29.58
N GLN A 154 -5.26 -6.72 30.12
CA GLN A 154 -5.98 -5.65 29.41
C GLN A 154 -5.18 -5.15 28.20
N ALA A 155 -3.86 -4.98 28.34
CA ALA A 155 -2.98 -4.57 27.25
C ALA A 155 -3.02 -5.55 26.05
N ILE A 156 -3.19 -6.86 26.30
CA ILE A 156 -3.32 -7.87 25.21
C ILE A 156 -4.53 -7.55 24.32
N ARG A 157 -5.68 -7.28 24.93
CA ARG A 157 -6.91 -6.94 24.19
C ARG A 157 -6.77 -5.64 23.41
N GLU A 158 -6.19 -4.62 24.05
CA GLU A 158 -5.97 -3.33 23.39
C GLU A 158 -4.98 -3.44 22.23
N ALA A 159 -3.91 -4.20 22.40
CA ALA A 159 -2.90 -4.43 21.38
C ALA A 159 -3.52 -5.01 20.11
N MET A 160 -4.27 -6.11 20.25
CA MET A 160 -4.94 -6.74 19.11
C MET A 160 -6.02 -5.86 18.50
N ARG A 161 -6.77 -5.09 19.31
CA ARG A 161 -7.75 -4.12 18.79
C ARG A 161 -7.10 -3.13 17.84
N PHE A 162 -5.99 -2.52 18.24
CA PHE A 162 -5.30 -1.52 17.41
C PHE A 162 -4.62 -2.15 16.19
N THR A 163 -4.03 -3.34 16.34
CA THR A 163 -3.47 -4.07 15.18
C THR A 163 -4.57 -4.39 14.15
N PHE A 164 -5.74 -4.89 14.57
CA PHE A 164 -6.86 -5.07 13.65
C PHE A 164 -7.41 -3.75 13.11
N PHE A 165 -7.35 -2.66 13.88
CA PHE A 165 -7.78 -1.35 13.40
C PHE A 165 -6.88 -0.80 12.29
N HIS A 166 -5.56 -0.91 12.44
CA HIS A 166 -4.59 -0.39 11.46
C HIS A 166 -4.46 -1.25 10.20
N TRP A 167 -4.73 -2.55 10.28
CA TRP A 167 -4.58 -3.51 9.17
C TRP A 167 -5.91 -4.11 8.65
N GLY A 168 -7.02 -3.82 9.33
CA GLY A 168 -8.36 -4.32 9.00
C GLY A 168 -9.11 -3.39 8.04
N LEU A 169 -10.36 -3.06 8.33
CA LEU A 169 -11.27 -2.49 7.33
C LEU A 169 -10.85 -1.12 6.76
N HIS A 170 -10.23 -0.26 7.57
CA HIS A 170 -9.90 1.12 7.16
C HIS A 170 -8.88 1.21 6.01
N PRO A 171 -7.68 0.56 6.05
CA PRO A 171 -6.77 0.60 4.91
C PRO A 171 -7.42 0.08 3.62
N TRP A 172 -8.15 -1.04 3.71
CA TRP A 172 -8.85 -1.61 2.54
C TRP A 172 -9.96 -0.69 2.02
N ALA A 173 -10.61 0.08 2.88
CA ALA A 173 -11.56 1.10 2.45
C ALA A 173 -10.88 2.25 1.73
N VAL A 174 -9.72 2.71 2.19
CA VAL A 174 -8.91 3.73 1.50
C VAL A 174 -8.56 3.26 0.09
N TYR A 175 -8.08 2.02 -0.05
CA TYR A 175 -7.77 1.43 -1.36
C TYR A 175 -9.02 1.29 -2.24
N SER A 176 -10.10 0.74 -1.69
CA SER A 176 -11.35 0.52 -2.43
C SER A 176 -11.97 1.83 -2.90
N ALA A 177 -11.92 2.88 -2.09
CA ALA A 177 -12.47 4.19 -2.41
C ALA A 177 -11.75 4.85 -3.60
N LEU A 178 -10.49 4.50 -3.87
CA LEU A 178 -9.76 4.95 -5.04
C LEU A 178 -9.90 3.97 -6.22
N ALA A 179 -9.77 2.67 -5.96
CA ALA A 179 -9.80 1.61 -6.97
C ALA A 179 -11.14 1.54 -7.70
N LEU A 180 -12.27 1.60 -6.96
CA LEU A 180 -13.61 1.46 -7.53
C LEU A 180 -13.94 2.54 -8.57
N PRO A 181 -13.82 3.85 -8.27
CA PRO A 181 -14.09 4.88 -9.27
C PRO A 181 -13.06 4.86 -10.40
N LEU A 182 -11.80 4.52 -10.13
CA LEU A 182 -10.78 4.43 -11.17
C LEU A 182 -11.12 3.32 -12.18
N ALA A 183 -11.45 2.13 -11.68
CA ALA A 183 -11.92 1.01 -12.49
C ALA A 183 -13.22 1.37 -13.25
N TYR A 184 -14.15 2.08 -12.60
CA TYR A 184 -15.38 2.53 -13.25
C TYR A 184 -15.09 3.47 -14.43
N PHE A 185 -14.29 4.52 -14.24
CA PHE A 185 -13.96 5.46 -15.32
C PHE A 185 -13.13 4.82 -16.42
N HIS A 186 -12.19 3.94 -16.07
CA HIS A 186 -11.37 3.27 -17.04
C HIS A 186 -12.17 2.23 -17.85
N PHE A 187 -12.78 1.25 -17.18
CA PHE A 187 -13.40 0.13 -17.89
C PHE A 187 -14.74 0.49 -18.55
N ARG A 188 -15.53 1.37 -17.93
CA ARG A 188 -16.85 1.77 -18.44
C ARG A 188 -16.80 3.02 -19.33
N HIS A 189 -16.03 4.03 -18.95
CA HIS A 189 -15.96 5.31 -19.68
C HIS A 189 -14.73 5.46 -20.57
N LYS A 190 -13.84 4.45 -20.61
CA LYS A 190 -12.65 4.41 -21.46
C LYS A 190 -11.69 5.58 -21.24
N LEU A 191 -11.71 6.14 -20.02
CA LEU A 191 -10.75 7.16 -19.61
C LEU A 191 -9.39 6.51 -19.27
N PRO A 192 -8.29 7.29 -19.23
CA PRO A 192 -6.98 6.77 -18.84
C PRO A 192 -7.03 6.08 -17.46
N LEU A 193 -6.28 4.98 -17.30
CA LEU A 193 -6.10 4.32 -16.00
C LEU A 193 -5.09 5.13 -15.16
N ALA A 194 -5.52 6.33 -14.73
CA ALA A 194 -4.70 7.28 -14.00
C ALA A 194 -5.56 8.09 -13.01
N PRO A 195 -5.00 8.52 -11.86
CA PRO A 195 -5.73 9.28 -10.84
C PRO A 195 -6.48 10.51 -11.37
N ARG A 196 -5.96 11.20 -12.40
CA ARG A 196 -6.64 12.33 -13.05
C ARG A 196 -8.07 12.01 -13.52
N SER A 197 -8.34 10.76 -13.91
CA SER A 197 -9.67 10.34 -14.40
C SER A 197 -10.75 10.42 -13.31
N LEU A 198 -10.36 10.35 -12.03
CA LEU A 198 -11.29 10.51 -10.91
C LEU A 198 -11.89 11.92 -10.85
N LEU A 199 -11.21 12.91 -11.42
CA LEU A 199 -11.67 14.28 -11.47
C LEU A 199 -12.54 14.60 -12.69
N TYR A 200 -12.75 13.64 -13.60
CA TYR A 200 -13.57 13.85 -14.80
C TYR A 200 -14.97 14.40 -14.51
N PRO A 201 -15.72 13.94 -13.49
CA PRO A 201 -17.04 14.50 -13.18
C PRO A 201 -17.02 15.98 -12.78
N LEU A 202 -15.89 16.48 -12.29
CA LEU A 202 -15.74 17.86 -11.81
C LEU A 202 -15.09 18.77 -12.86
N LEU A 203 -14.11 18.23 -13.59
CA LEU A 203 -13.25 18.99 -14.50
C LEU A 203 -13.54 18.73 -15.98
N GLY A 204 -14.31 17.68 -16.31
CA GLY A 204 -14.54 17.23 -17.68
C GLY A 204 -13.22 16.99 -18.42
N GLU A 205 -13.14 17.44 -19.68
CA GLU A 205 -11.95 17.30 -20.52
C GLU A 205 -10.70 18.03 -20.00
N ARG A 206 -10.82 18.90 -18.99
CA ARG A 206 -9.66 19.59 -18.39
C ARG A 206 -8.73 18.63 -17.64
N ILE A 207 -9.13 17.38 -17.40
CA ILE A 207 -8.24 16.33 -16.86
C ILE A 207 -7.04 16.04 -17.78
N HIS A 208 -7.12 16.38 -19.07
CA HIS A 208 -6.02 16.24 -20.03
C HIS A 208 -5.05 17.43 -20.01
N GLY A 209 -5.31 18.44 -19.18
CA GLY A 209 -4.47 19.62 -19.01
C GLY A 209 -3.76 19.67 -17.67
N ALA A 210 -3.24 20.86 -17.35
CA ALA A 210 -2.50 21.15 -16.13
C ALA A 210 -3.13 20.60 -14.82
N PRO A 211 -4.45 20.76 -14.55
CA PRO A 211 -4.99 20.29 -13.27
C PRO A 211 -4.97 18.75 -13.15
N GLY A 212 -5.19 18.02 -14.24
CA GLY A 212 -5.08 16.56 -14.22
C GLY A 212 -3.63 16.08 -14.09
N HIS A 213 -2.70 16.74 -14.81
CA HIS A 213 -1.27 16.44 -14.68
C HIS A 213 -0.74 16.69 -13.26
N ALA A 214 -1.19 17.76 -12.59
CA ALA A 214 -0.80 18.05 -11.22
C ALA A 214 -1.23 16.93 -10.24
N VAL A 215 -2.42 16.37 -10.41
CA VAL A 215 -2.90 15.24 -9.59
C VAL A 215 -2.12 13.98 -9.86
N ASP A 216 -1.86 13.65 -11.13
CA ASP A 216 -1.04 12.50 -11.48
C ASP A 216 0.39 12.63 -10.91
N VAL A 217 1.00 13.83 -10.94
CA VAL A 217 2.30 14.10 -10.33
C VAL A 217 2.24 13.87 -8.82
N LEU A 218 1.25 14.45 -8.13
CA LEU A 218 1.09 14.29 -6.68
C LEU A 218 0.94 12.81 -6.30
N CYS A 219 0.09 12.07 -7.00
CA CYS A 219 -0.13 10.65 -6.76
C CYS A 219 1.10 9.79 -7.09
N THR A 220 1.84 10.13 -8.15
CA THR A 220 3.09 9.43 -8.52
C THR A 220 4.16 9.63 -7.46
N VAL A 221 4.38 10.88 -7.03
CA VAL A 221 5.36 11.21 -5.99
C VAL A 221 4.96 10.58 -4.64
N GLY A 222 3.70 10.70 -4.25
CA GLY A 222 3.18 10.10 -3.01
C GLY A 222 3.33 8.57 -3.00
N THR A 223 3.00 7.92 -4.12
CA THR A 223 3.19 6.47 -4.29
C THR A 223 4.66 6.08 -4.12
N LEU A 224 5.57 6.82 -4.75
CA LEU A 224 7.00 6.53 -4.67
C LEU A 224 7.50 6.62 -3.23
N PHE A 225 7.04 7.62 -2.46
CA PHE A 225 7.37 7.71 -1.04
C PHE A 225 6.78 6.56 -0.21
N GLY A 226 5.54 6.14 -0.46
CA GLY A 226 4.95 4.98 0.22
C GLY A 226 5.71 3.67 -0.06
N VAL A 227 6.14 3.47 -1.31
CA VAL A 227 6.99 2.33 -1.71
C VAL A 227 8.39 2.43 -1.07
N ALA A 228 8.99 3.61 -1.06
CA ALA A 228 10.30 3.85 -0.46
C ALA A 228 10.32 3.56 1.05
N THR A 229 9.29 3.98 1.79
CA THR A 229 9.13 3.64 3.21
C THR A 229 9.10 2.12 3.41
N SER A 230 8.33 1.41 2.59
CA SER A 230 8.23 -0.06 2.67
C SER A 230 9.58 -0.74 2.41
N LEU A 231 10.33 -0.27 1.40
CA LEU A 231 11.66 -0.79 1.08
C LEU A 231 12.67 -0.51 2.21
N GLY A 232 12.63 0.69 2.80
CA GLY A 232 13.47 1.06 3.94
C GLY A 232 13.22 0.18 5.17
N LEU A 233 11.96 -0.03 5.54
CA LEU A 233 11.57 -0.94 6.62
C LEU A 233 12.04 -2.38 6.35
N GLY A 234 11.90 -2.85 5.11
CA GLY A 234 12.39 -4.16 4.70
C GLY A 234 13.91 -4.29 4.83
N ALA A 235 14.66 -3.27 4.44
CA ALA A 235 16.11 -3.25 4.58
C ALA A 235 16.55 -3.28 6.05
N ILE A 236 15.86 -2.54 6.94
CA ILE A 236 16.10 -2.57 8.39
C ILE A 236 15.83 -3.99 8.93
N GLN A 237 14.73 -4.62 8.50
CA GLN A 237 14.36 -5.97 8.93
C GLN A 237 15.41 -7.02 8.53
N VAL A 238 15.81 -7.00 7.26
CA VAL A 238 16.84 -7.93 6.74
C VAL A 238 18.18 -7.68 7.44
N ASN A 239 18.55 -6.42 7.66
CA ASN A 239 19.77 -6.09 8.38
C ASN A 239 19.74 -6.59 9.83
N GLY A 240 18.61 -6.47 10.53
CA GLY A 240 18.42 -7.03 11.87
C GLY A 240 18.52 -8.56 11.90
N GLY A 241 17.91 -9.24 10.92
CA GLY A 241 18.04 -10.69 10.76
C GLY A 241 19.48 -11.14 10.48
N PHE A 242 20.17 -10.46 9.57
CA PHE A 242 21.57 -10.77 9.22
C PHE A 242 22.53 -10.43 10.35
N ASN A 243 22.25 -9.40 11.13
CA ASN A 243 23.01 -9.12 12.35
C ASN A 243 22.87 -10.29 13.33
N ARG A 244 21.65 -10.80 13.54
CA ARG A 244 21.39 -11.90 14.47
C ARG A 244 22.04 -13.22 14.03
N LEU A 245 22.05 -13.52 12.73
CA LEU A 245 22.52 -14.79 12.17
C LEU A 245 24.01 -14.79 11.79
N PHE A 246 24.50 -13.68 11.23
CA PHE A 246 25.81 -13.58 10.60
C PHE A 246 26.69 -12.48 11.19
N GLY A 247 26.20 -11.71 12.16
CA GLY A 247 26.96 -10.62 12.78
C GLY A 247 27.14 -9.38 11.89
N MET A 248 26.37 -9.23 10.80
CA MET A 248 26.42 -8.04 9.95
C MET A 248 26.14 -6.77 10.78
N PRO A 249 26.95 -5.70 10.72
CA PRO A 249 26.69 -4.48 11.47
C PRO A 249 25.32 -3.89 11.16
N GLN A 250 24.63 -3.35 12.17
CA GLN A 250 23.38 -2.62 11.96
C GLN A 250 23.68 -1.14 11.71
N GLY A 251 23.10 -0.58 10.64
CA GLY A 251 23.22 0.84 10.34
C GLY A 251 23.14 1.18 8.85
N THR A 252 23.23 2.47 8.55
CA THR A 252 22.99 3.03 7.21
C THR A 252 23.82 2.37 6.11
N GLY A 253 25.10 2.10 6.34
CA GLY A 253 25.98 1.47 5.34
C GLY A 253 25.49 0.06 4.93
N SER A 254 25.16 -0.78 5.92
CA SER A 254 24.62 -2.12 5.69
C SER A 254 23.26 -2.08 5.00
N GLN A 255 22.39 -1.16 5.41
CA GLN A 255 21.06 -0.98 4.82
C GLN A 255 21.13 -0.51 3.37
N LEU A 256 22.01 0.45 3.04
CA LEU A 256 22.25 0.90 1.67
C LEU A 256 22.78 -0.22 0.78
N LEU A 257 23.68 -1.07 1.30
CA LEU A 257 24.20 -2.23 0.58
C LEU A 257 23.08 -3.23 0.26
N LEU A 258 22.20 -3.52 1.22
CA LEU A 258 21.06 -4.40 1.03
C LEU A 258 20.07 -3.83 0.01
N ILE A 259 19.74 -2.54 0.12
CA ILE A 259 18.86 -1.84 -0.84
C ILE A 259 19.45 -1.90 -2.24
N ALA A 260 20.74 -1.61 -2.40
CA ALA A 260 21.42 -1.70 -3.69
C ALA A 260 21.34 -3.11 -4.29
N GLY A 261 21.61 -4.15 -3.47
CA GLY A 261 21.50 -5.55 -3.89
C GLY A 261 20.07 -5.93 -4.33
N ILE A 262 19.07 -5.59 -3.53
CA ILE A 262 17.65 -5.85 -3.85
C ILE A 262 17.25 -5.10 -5.13
N THR A 263 17.70 -3.86 -5.29
CA THR A 263 17.40 -3.04 -6.47
C THR A 263 18.02 -3.62 -7.74
N VAL A 264 19.26 -4.13 -7.66
CA VAL A 264 19.91 -4.83 -8.79
C VAL A 264 19.11 -6.08 -9.18
N VAL A 265 18.70 -6.90 -8.21
CA VAL A 265 17.88 -8.10 -8.47
C VAL A 265 16.53 -7.72 -9.09
N ALA A 266 15.85 -6.71 -8.54
CA ALA A 266 14.60 -6.20 -9.07
C ALA A 266 14.74 -5.67 -10.50
N THR A 267 15.82 -4.93 -10.79
CA THR A 267 16.11 -4.39 -12.12
C THR A 267 16.34 -5.52 -13.13
N ILE A 268 17.15 -6.53 -12.76
CA ILE A 268 17.36 -7.72 -13.61
C ILE A 268 16.04 -8.43 -13.89
N SER A 269 15.17 -8.58 -12.87
CA SER A 269 13.84 -9.19 -13.02
C SER A 269 12.96 -8.44 -14.02
N VAL A 270 12.90 -7.11 -13.92
CA VAL A 270 12.11 -6.26 -14.83
C VAL A 270 12.65 -6.32 -16.26
N VAL A 271 13.97 -6.23 -16.44
CA VAL A 271 14.62 -6.24 -17.76
C VAL A 271 14.52 -7.62 -18.43
N SER A 272 14.52 -8.70 -17.65
CA SER A 272 14.43 -10.09 -18.16
C SER A 272 13.00 -10.49 -18.59
N GLY A 273 12.01 -9.63 -18.37
CA GLY A 273 10.62 -9.86 -18.74
C GLY A 273 9.69 -9.87 -17.52
N LEU A 274 8.95 -8.77 -17.38
CA LEU A 274 8.03 -8.48 -16.27
C LEU A 274 7.09 -9.65 -15.94
N HIS A 275 6.51 -10.28 -16.96
CA HIS A 275 5.47 -11.31 -16.77
C HIS A 275 5.98 -12.61 -16.13
N LYS A 276 7.20 -13.05 -16.45
CA LYS A 276 7.75 -14.31 -15.88
C LYS A 276 8.38 -14.07 -14.53
N GLY A 277 9.15 -12.98 -14.38
CA GLY A 277 9.86 -12.66 -13.13
C GLY A 277 8.91 -12.35 -11.97
N ILE A 278 7.92 -11.47 -12.20
CA ILE A 278 6.94 -11.11 -11.16
C ILE A 278 6.14 -12.33 -10.75
N ARG A 279 5.64 -13.12 -11.71
CA ARG A 279 4.83 -14.30 -11.40
C ARG A 279 5.56 -15.29 -10.50
N LEU A 280 6.80 -15.66 -10.84
CA LEU A 280 7.58 -16.63 -10.05
C LEU A 280 7.85 -16.11 -8.64
N LEU A 281 8.26 -14.84 -8.52
CA LEU A 281 8.54 -14.22 -7.23
C LEU A 281 7.27 -14.11 -6.36
N SER A 282 6.13 -13.77 -6.96
CA SER A 282 4.84 -13.71 -6.26
C SER A 282 4.38 -15.09 -5.79
N GLU A 283 4.42 -16.12 -6.64
CA GLU A 283 4.05 -17.50 -6.26
C GLU A 283 4.96 -18.03 -5.13
N PHE A 284 6.28 -17.79 -5.22
CA PHE A 284 7.23 -18.14 -4.18
C PHE A 284 6.95 -17.39 -2.86
N ASN A 285 6.70 -16.08 -2.93
CA ASN A 285 6.41 -15.25 -1.77
C ASN A 285 5.16 -15.76 -1.02
N ILE A 286 4.05 -16.01 -1.74
CA ILE A 286 2.82 -16.55 -1.14
C ILE A 286 3.09 -17.91 -0.49
N GLY A 287 3.79 -18.81 -1.19
CA GLY A 287 4.14 -20.12 -0.66
C GLY A 287 4.95 -20.02 0.64
N LEU A 288 5.94 -19.13 0.67
CA LEU A 288 6.75 -18.86 1.86
C LEU A 288 5.92 -18.24 2.99
N SER A 289 5.05 -17.28 2.69
CA SER A 289 4.15 -16.68 3.69
C SER A 289 3.23 -17.72 4.32
N VAL A 290 2.62 -18.60 3.52
CA VAL A 290 1.78 -19.70 4.01
C VAL A 290 2.59 -20.68 4.87
N LEU A 291 3.81 -21.01 4.44
CA LEU A 291 4.70 -21.88 5.22
C LEU A 291 5.04 -21.27 6.58
N ILE A 292 5.41 -20.00 6.62
CA ILE A 292 5.73 -19.29 7.87
C ILE A 292 4.49 -19.21 8.77
N PHE A 293 3.32 -18.87 8.19
CA PHE A 293 2.06 -18.84 8.92
C PHE A 293 1.74 -20.19 9.58
N LEU A 294 1.79 -21.28 8.80
CA LEU A 294 1.53 -22.63 9.32
C LEU A 294 2.57 -23.06 10.35
N PHE A 295 3.83 -22.73 10.12
CA PHE A 295 4.90 -23.00 11.07
C PHE A 295 4.64 -22.31 12.42
N VAL A 296 4.34 -21.01 12.43
CA VAL A 296 4.05 -20.26 13.67
C VAL A 296 2.79 -20.79 14.35
N LEU A 297 1.75 -21.11 13.58
CA LEU A 297 0.49 -21.62 14.12
C LEU A 297 0.66 -22.99 14.80
N ILE A 298 1.45 -23.89 14.20
CA ILE A 298 1.63 -25.27 14.67
C ILE A 298 2.75 -25.39 15.72
N ALA A 299 3.88 -24.70 15.52
CA ALA A 299 5.01 -24.74 16.45
C ALA A 299 4.84 -23.81 17.65
N GLY A 300 4.00 -22.77 17.52
CA GLY A 300 3.62 -21.87 18.61
C GLY A 300 2.49 -22.43 19.48
N PRO A 301 2.03 -21.66 20.48
CA PRO A 301 0.90 -22.06 21.32
C PRO A 301 -0.42 -21.94 20.55
N THR A 302 -0.75 -22.96 19.75
CA THR A 302 -1.88 -22.93 18.80
C THR A 302 -3.19 -22.47 19.42
N VAL A 303 -3.56 -23.03 20.58
CA VAL A 303 -4.81 -22.68 21.28
C VAL A 303 -4.84 -21.20 21.65
N PHE A 304 -3.75 -20.70 22.24
CA PHE A 304 -3.63 -19.28 22.59
C PHE A 304 -3.72 -18.36 21.36
N ILE A 305 -3.09 -18.73 20.25
CA ILE A 305 -3.17 -17.94 19.00
C ILE A 305 -4.61 -17.86 18.50
N LEU A 306 -5.35 -18.98 18.53
CA LEU A 306 -6.74 -19.03 18.10
C LEU A 306 -7.66 -18.25 19.05
N GLU A 307 -7.48 -18.38 20.37
CA GLU A 307 -8.21 -17.60 21.37
C GLU A 307 -7.96 -16.10 21.22
N LEU A 308 -6.68 -15.71 21.09
CA LEU A 308 -6.27 -14.32 20.89
C LEU A 308 -6.86 -13.72 19.61
N PHE A 309 -6.87 -14.49 18.52
CA PHE A 309 -7.47 -14.07 17.26
C PHE A 309 -8.97 -13.84 17.40
N LEU A 310 -9.70 -14.81 17.97
CA LEU A 310 -11.16 -14.72 18.12
C LEU A 310 -11.58 -13.61 19.08
N GLU A 311 -10.93 -13.49 20.24
CA GLU A 311 -11.20 -12.43 21.22
C GLU A 311 -10.86 -11.06 20.64
N GLY A 312 -9.69 -10.92 20.02
CA GLY A 312 -9.27 -9.66 19.42
C GLY A 312 -10.15 -9.23 18.25
N LEU A 313 -10.57 -10.16 17.38
CA LEU A 313 -11.50 -9.88 16.28
C LEU A 313 -12.87 -9.45 16.81
N GLY A 314 -13.40 -10.17 17.80
CA GLY A 314 -14.66 -9.81 18.45
C GLY A 314 -14.60 -8.43 19.09
N HIS A 315 -13.53 -8.14 19.82
CA HIS A 315 -13.34 -6.83 20.46
C HIS A 315 -13.22 -5.71 19.42
N TYR A 316 -12.41 -5.91 18.36
CA TYR A 316 -12.27 -4.98 17.25
C TYR A 316 -13.62 -4.61 16.62
N LEU A 317 -14.45 -5.60 16.28
CA LEU A 317 -15.76 -5.37 15.66
C LEU A 317 -16.72 -4.63 16.59
N GLN A 318 -16.71 -4.95 17.89
CA GLN A 318 -17.55 -4.28 18.89
C GLN A 318 -17.15 -2.82 19.11
N THR A 319 -15.84 -2.52 19.10
CA THR A 319 -15.34 -1.18 19.36
C THR A 319 -15.10 -0.35 18.10
N LEU A 320 -15.32 -0.91 16.91
CA LEU A 320 -14.98 -0.28 15.63
C LEU A 320 -15.47 1.17 15.52
N PRO A 321 -16.76 1.51 15.76
CA PRO A 321 -17.22 2.89 15.63
C PRO A 321 -16.54 3.84 16.62
N TYR A 322 -16.29 3.37 17.84
CA TYR A 322 -15.59 4.14 18.85
C TYR A 322 -14.15 4.41 18.42
N THR A 323 -13.38 3.36 18.08
CA THR A 323 -11.99 3.48 17.66
C THR A 323 -11.84 4.35 16.41
N SER A 324 -12.76 4.27 15.45
CA SER A 324 -12.79 5.10 14.23
C SER A 324 -12.91 6.60 14.50
N LEU A 325 -13.59 7.01 15.58
CA LEU A 325 -13.86 8.43 15.87
C LEU A 325 -13.13 8.93 17.13
N HIS A 326 -12.26 8.10 17.70
CA HIS A 326 -11.60 8.40 18.95
C HIS A 326 -10.44 9.38 18.76
N ILE A 327 -10.68 10.65 19.09
CA ILE A 327 -9.71 11.73 18.85
C ILE A 327 -8.94 12.14 20.13
N ASN A 328 -9.41 11.80 21.34
CA ASN A 328 -8.76 12.12 22.62
C ASN A 328 -8.20 13.56 22.71
N PRO A 329 -9.07 14.57 22.73
CA PRO A 329 -8.63 15.96 22.85
C PRO A 329 -7.96 16.20 24.22
N GLY A 330 -6.74 16.76 24.22
CA GLY A 330 -6.05 17.22 25.44
C GLY A 330 -5.14 16.21 26.15
N THR A 331 -5.03 14.97 25.66
CA THR A 331 -4.00 14.01 26.10
C THR A 331 -2.89 13.88 25.04
N SER A 332 -1.75 13.28 25.41
CA SER A 332 -0.60 13.07 24.53
C SER A 332 -1.01 12.39 23.21
N GLY A 333 -1.16 13.20 22.16
CA GLY A 333 -1.45 12.74 20.80
C GLY A 333 -0.28 12.01 20.14
N GLU A 334 0.84 11.87 20.85
CA GLU A 334 2.10 11.29 20.40
C GLU A 334 1.94 9.83 19.95
N TRP A 335 1.37 8.96 20.79
CA TRP A 335 1.11 7.57 20.40
C TRP A 335 0.27 7.47 19.12
N ARG A 336 -0.78 8.30 19.01
CA ARG A 336 -1.63 8.31 17.82
C ARG A 336 -0.88 8.84 16.59
N ALA A 337 0.01 9.81 16.78
CA ALA A 337 0.85 10.34 15.73
C ALA A 337 1.78 9.27 15.15
N GLU A 338 2.44 8.54 16.04
CA GLU A 338 3.42 7.50 15.72
C GLU A 338 2.79 6.26 15.08
N TRP A 339 1.56 5.91 15.49
CA TRP A 339 0.87 4.70 15.01
C TRP A 339 -0.23 5.03 14.01
N THR A 340 -1.35 5.55 14.50
CA THR A 340 -2.57 5.68 13.69
C THR A 340 -2.41 6.67 12.54
N LEU A 341 -1.86 7.87 12.79
CA LEU A 341 -1.68 8.88 11.74
C LEU A 341 -0.57 8.51 10.77
N PHE A 342 0.50 7.86 11.25
CA PHE A 342 1.51 7.23 10.41
C PHE A 342 0.86 6.22 9.44
N TYR A 343 0.06 5.29 9.95
CA TYR A 343 -0.63 4.31 9.11
C TYR A 343 -1.59 4.95 8.12
N TRP A 344 -2.42 5.90 8.53
CA TRP A 344 -3.32 6.59 7.59
C TRP A 344 -2.57 7.34 6.51
N SER A 345 -1.47 8.01 6.85
CA SER A 345 -0.61 8.67 5.85
C SER A 345 0.01 7.66 4.90
N TRP A 346 0.48 6.53 5.41
CA TRP A 346 1.06 5.45 4.61
C TRP A 346 0.02 4.84 3.66
N TRP A 347 -1.17 4.48 4.15
CA TRP A 347 -2.23 3.90 3.32
C TRP A 347 -2.77 4.86 2.27
N ILE A 348 -2.92 6.14 2.60
CA ILE A 348 -3.34 7.17 1.64
C ILE A 348 -2.28 7.36 0.55
N SER A 349 -1.00 7.48 0.93
CA SER A 349 0.09 7.66 -0.05
C SER A 349 0.26 6.47 -0.99
N TRP A 350 -0.03 5.25 -0.51
CA TRP A 350 0.08 4.03 -1.30
C TRP A 350 -1.17 3.73 -2.14
N SER A 351 -2.31 4.36 -1.82
CA SER A 351 -3.60 4.10 -2.47
C SER A 351 -3.61 4.24 -3.99
N PRO A 352 -2.88 5.18 -4.65
CA PRO A 352 -2.87 5.27 -6.11
C PRO A 352 -2.25 4.04 -6.78
N PHE A 353 -1.20 3.49 -6.20
CA PHE A 353 -0.58 2.26 -6.70
C PHE A 353 -1.44 1.04 -6.47
N VAL A 354 -2.05 0.90 -5.29
CA VAL A 354 -2.89 -0.27 -4.98
C VAL A 354 -4.22 -0.23 -5.76
N GLY A 355 -4.70 0.97 -6.09
CA GLY A 355 -5.97 1.14 -6.80
C GLY A 355 -5.89 0.94 -8.32
N VAL A 356 -4.71 1.15 -8.92
CA VAL A 356 -4.40 0.85 -10.34
C VAL A 356 -4.14 -0.65 -10.49
#